data_AF-A0A2T2QYE4-F1
#
_entry.id   AF-A0A2T2QYE4-F1
#
_cell.length_a   1.000
_cell.length_b   1.000
_cell.length_c   1.000
_cell.angle_alpha   90.00
_cell.angle_beta   90.00
_cell.angle_gamma   90.00
#
_symmetry.space_group_name_H-M   'P 1'
#
loop_
_entity.id
_entity.type
_entity.pdbx_description
1 polymer ?
#
loop_
_entity_poly.entity_id
_entity_poly.type
_entity_poly.pdbx_seq_one_letter_code
_entity_poly.pdbx_strand_id
1 'polypeptide(L)'
;MVEKEGVEFLHRQKDTLHTEEDVESAAQREGEESQKPTDKLNAYVQTLERVMQPAEHKPEGGEEVPDRGERNVRLLESHKKELYDKYNIVMDEDHISEKYWERQLQTMEDEGRLGDVPQDEEGNYYIPERAKDRERQRIKEDQEASFDRWVEYLASEGSNYIPSWEIPWILEGVRGSSNQYNEGKGELRKRRKDTVNPYPEVNAEALAQTVNELRNHVEEGENITSENFRKLYGQDLEQVNRERREKEGLLENTEGEWITYSDADQETQEVIGGLEGQGTGWCIAEQGAARDYLETGTLYIYYSADENGEYTVPRLTIHETDEGKIGEVRGISKAQNVDDYIGDVLGEKLDEFGEEGEKYQQAEADMKRLKRLKNMHNEGQQLSADDLEFLYERERQIQEFGREKDPRIEKIKHERDTYEDYVQMTGYAPEEISLNEQDLEEKEDVKIHVGNIELEGGELPPHSLEELDGDLDLYDLESAEGLELPQEIEGELLLDGLESAEGLELPQEIGGDLLLYWLRSAEGLEFPEKIGGELQLSGLESAKGLELPREIGESLLLNGLKNAEGLELPREIGDSVQLNGLKNAEGLELPREIGG
;
A
#
# COMPACT_ATOMS: atom_id res chain seq x y z
N MET A 1 -45.42 18.82 20.25
CA MET A 1 -45.93 19.35 18.96
C MET A 1 -45.08 18.77 17.84
N VAL A 2 -43.75 18.91 17.94
CA VAL A 2 -42.73 18.31 17.05
C VAL A 2 -42.86 16.79 16.86
N GLU A 3 -43.09 15.99 17.91
CA GLU A 3 -43.22 14.52 17.77
C GLU A 3 -44.41 14.07 16.90
N LYS A 4 -45.55 14.77 17.01
CA LYS A 4 -46.74 14.42 16.24
C LYS A 4 -46.57 14.78 14.76
N GLU A 5 -45.93 15.92 14.49
CA GLU A 5 -45.56 16.35 13.14
C GLU A 5 -44.49 15.43 12.54
N GLY A 6 -43.55 14.93 13.35
CA GLY A 6 -42.51 13.97 12.98
C GLY A 6 -43.06 12.59 12.61
N VAL A 7 -44.02 12.05 13.37
CA VAL A 7 -44.66 10.78 13.04
C VAL A 7 -45.55 10.88 11.79
N GLU A 8 -46.25 12.00 11.63
CA GLU A 8 -46.96 12.28 10.38
C GLU A 8 -45.99 12.42 9.19
N PHE A 9 -44.79 12.97 9.41
CA PHE A 9 -43.73 13.01 8.42
C PHE A 9 -43.24 11.62 8.03
N LEU A 10 -42.89 10.75 8.99
CA LEU A 10 -42.45 9.37 8.70
C LEU A 10 -43.48 8.60 7.87
N HIS A 11 -44.77 8.78 8.17
CA HIS A 11 -45.83 8.16 7.38
C HIS A 11 -45.93 8.72 5.95
N ARG A 12 -45.64 10.01 5.73
CA ARG A 12 -45.57 10.59 4.38
C ARG A 12 -44.37 10.07 3.59
N GLN A 13 -43.26 9.81 4.27
CA GLN A 13 -42.03 9.27 3.66
C GLN A 13 -42.23 7.87 3.11
N LYS A 14 -42.86 7.01 3.92
CA LYS A 14 -43.12 5.63 3.60
C LYS A 14 -44.50 5.27 4.14
N ASP A 15 -45.49 5.36 3.27
CA ASP A 15 -46.90 5.11 3.61
C ASP A 15 -47.14 3.68 4.10
N THR A 16 -46.24 2.74 3.80
CA THR A 16 -46.26 1.36 4.28
C THR A 16 -45.49 1.11 5.59
N LEU A 17 -44.77 2.10 6.13
CA LEU A 17 -43.91 1.90 7.32
C LEU A 17 -44.69 1.33 8.51
N HIS A 18 -45.94 1.78 8.70
CA HIS A 18 -46.83 1.32 9.77
C HIS A 18 -47.28 -0.15 9.67
N THR A 19 -46.93 -0.85 8.59
CA THR A 19 -47.23 -2.26 8.33
C THR A 19 -46.00 -3.15 8.39
N GLU A 20 -44.83 -2.59 8.67
CA GLU A 20 -43.61 -3.38 8.84
C GLU A 20 -43.64 -4.17 10.15
N GLU A 21 -43.06 -5.37 10.13
CA GLU A 21 -43.13 -6.33 11.24
C GLU A 21 -42.60 -5.76 12.56
N ASP A 22 -41.55 -4.94 12.52
CA ASP A 22 -40.96 -4.32 13.70
C ASP A 22 -41.84 -3.19 14.27
N VAL A 23 -42.51 -2.42 13.40
CA VAL A 23 -43.48 -1.39 13.80
C VAL A 23 -44.73 -2.05 14.39
N GLU A 24 -45.21 -3.15 13.82
CA GLU A 24 -46.31 -3.92 14.39
C GLU A 24 -45.94 -4.56 15.73
N SER A 25 -44.72 -5.08 15.84
CA SER A 25 -44.19 -5.65 17.08
C SER A 25 -44.01 -4.58 18.17
N ALA A 26 -43.56 -3.37 17.81
CA ALA A 26 -43.49 -2.24 18.73
C ALA A 26 -44.88 -1.80 19.20
N ALA A 27 -45.85 -1.67 18.28
CA ALA A 27 -47.23 -1.35 18.63
C ALA A 27 -47.83 -2.39 19.59
N GLN A 28 -47.60 -3.68 19.36
CA GLN A 28 -48.01 -4.74 20.28
C GLN A 28 -47.33 -4.65 21.66
N ARG A 29 -46.02 -4.35 21.69
CA ARG A 29 -45.25 -4.20 22.94
C ARG A 29 -45.73 -3.01 23.79
N GLU A 30 -46.09 -1.90 23.15
CA GLU A 30 -46.63 -0.71 23.82
C GLU A 30 -48.14 -0.82 24.11
N GLY A 31 -48.78 -1.92 23.72
CA GLY A 31 -50.21 -2.14 23.94
C GLY A 31 -51.11 -1.25 23.08
N GLU A 32 -50.61 -0.79 21.94
CA GLU A 32 -51.37 0.02 20.98
C GLU A 32 -52.28 -0.87 20.12
N GLU A 33 -53.60 -0.77 20.36
CA GLU A 33 -54.63 -1.54 19.66
C GLU A 33 -55.17 -0.81 18.41
N SER A 34 -54.83 0.48 18.22
CA SER A 34 -55.27 1.29 17.09
C SER A 34 -54.69 0.79 15.76
N GLN A 35 -55.55 0.74 14.74
CA GLN A 35 -55.14 0.44 13.37
C GLN A 35 -54.71 1.69 12.59
N LYS A 36 -54.72 2.87 13.21
CA LYS A 36 -54.29 4.09 12.52
C LYS A 36 -52.77 4.07 12.32
N PRO A 37 -52.28 4.39 11.11
CA PRO A 37 -50.85 4.41 10.82
C PRO A 37 -50.02 5.25 11.78
N THR A 38 -50.52 6.46 12.12
CA THR A 38 -49.84 7.38 13.03
C THR A 38 -49.75 6.86 14.46
N ASP A 39 -50.73 6.09 14.92
CA ASP A 39 -50.74 5.56 16.29
C ASP A 39 -49.72 4.42 16.42
N LYS A 40 -49.67 3.52 15.43
CA LYS A 40 -48.63 2.48 15.33
C LYS A 40 -47.22 3.07 15.26
N LEU A 41 -47.03 4.12 14.45
CA LEU A 41 -45.74 4.79 14.31
C LEU A 41 -45.33 5.56 15.57
N ASN A 42 -46.27 6.14 16.31
CA ASN A 42 -45.98 6.74 17.62
C ASN A 42 -45.46 5.67 18.60
N ALA A 43 -46.11 4.50 18.66
CA ALA A 43 -45.66 3.40 19.51
C ALA A 43 -44.25 2.89 19.11
N TYR A 44 -43.96 2.87 17.81
CA TYR A 44 -42.62 2.57 17.31
C TYR A 44 -41.58 3.61 17.73
N VAL A 45 -41.87 4.91 17.58
CA VAL A 45 -40.99 5.99 18.00
C VAL A 45 -40.76 5.97 19.51
N GLN A 46 -41.78 5.69 20.33
CA GLN A 46 -41.63 5.51 21.78
C GLN A 46 -40.77 4.30 22.16
N THR A 47 -40.87 3.21 21.39
CA THR A 47 -39.99 2.06 21.57
C THR A 47 -38.54 2.44 21.27
N LEU A 48 -38.30 3.18 20.18
CA LEU A 48 -36.97 3.70 19.85
C LEU A 48 -36.45 4.66 20.92
N GLU A 49 -37.28 5.56 21.43
CA GLU A 49 -36.93 6.45 22.55
C GLU A 49 -36.50 5.65 23.77
N ARG A 50 -37.23 4.58 24.12
CA ARG A 50 -36.90 3.71 25.26
C ARG A 50 -35.61 2.90 25.07
N VAL A 51 -35.26 2.55 23.83
CA VAL A 51 -34.09 1.70 23.51
C VAL A 51 -32.84 2.52 23.24
N MET A 52 -32.97 3.63 22.51
CA MET A 52 -31.86 4.49 22.08
C MET A 52 -31.64 5.67 23.04
N GLN A 53 -32.70 6.19 23.67
CA GLN A 53 -32.65 7.42 24.46
C GLN A 53 -33.39 7.28 25.81
N PRO A 54 -33.15 6.22 26.62
CA PRO A 54 -33.90 6.02 27.86
C PRO A 54 -33.70 7.20 28.81
N ALA A 55 -34.76 7.57 29.53
CA ALA A 55 -34.71 8.58 30.57
C ALA A 55 -33.71 8.19 31.68
N GLU A 56 -33.00 9.18 32.25
CA GLU A 56 -32.07 8.95 33.37
C GLU A 56 -32.74 8.15 34.51
N HIS A 57 -32.21 6.96 34.79
CA HIS A 57 -32.58 6.22 35.99
C HIS A 57 -31.67 6.64 37.15
N LYS A 58 -32.19 7.44 38.08
CA LYS A 58 -31.54 7.69 39.38
C LYS A 58 -32.00 6.61 40.37
N PRO A 59 -31.22 5.57 40.66
CA PRO A 59 -31.64 4.57 41.63
C PRO A 59 -31.71 5.20 43.01
N GLU A 60 -32.80 4.95 43.72
CA GLU A 60 -32.86 5.21 45.17
C GLU A 60 -31.99 4.15 45.88
N GLY A 61 -30.75 4.50 46.26
CA GLY A 61 -29.96 3.62 47.13
C GLY A 61 -28.44 3.57 46.92
N GLY A 62 -27.85 4.33 46.00
CA GLY A 62 -26.39 4.37 45.83
C GLY A 62 -25.79 3.13 45.18
N GLU A 63 -26.59 2.34 44.46
CA GLU A 63 -26.07 1.31 43.55
C GLU A 63 -25.43 1.97 42.32
N GLU A 64 -24.31 1.42 41.85
CA GLU A 64 -23.68 1.82 40.59
C GLU A 64 -24.66 1.58 39.44
N VAL A 65 -25.03 2.68 38.79
CA VAL A 65 -25.85 2.69 37.58
C VAL A 65 -24.94 2.26 36.43
N PRO A 66 -25.22 1.17 35.70
CA PRO A 66 -24.45 0.84 34.49
C PRO A 66 -24.44 2.03 33.54
N ASP A 67 -23.32 2.29 32.87
CA ASP A 67 -23.25 3.39 31.92
C ASP A 67 -24.40 3.29 30.90
N ARG A 68 -24.98 4.44 30.54
CA ARG A 68 -26.18 4.53 29.69
C ARG A 68 -25.89 3.94 28.31
N GLY A 69 -24.67 4.14 27.79
CA GLY A 69 -24.17 3.52 26.58
C GLY A 69 -24.18 2.00 26.65
N GLU A 70 -23.56 1.41 27.68
CA GLU A 70 -23.47 -0.06 27.84
C GLU A 70 -24.84 -0.76 27.89
N ARG A 71 -25.85 -0.13 28.49
CA ARG A 71 -27.22 -0.70 28.53
C ARG A 71 -27.91 -0.64 27.17
N ASN A 72 -27.72 0.44 26.43
CA ASN A 72 -28.32 0.60 25.12
C ASN A 72 -27.63 -0.29 24.09
N VAL A 73 -26.30 -0.43 24.15
CA VAL A 73 -25.53 -1.35 23.31
C VAL A 73 -25.98 -2.80 23.56
N ARG A 74 -26.14 -3.26 24.80
CA ARG A 74 -26.69 -4.62 25.07
C ARG A 74 -28.12 -4.83 24.57
N LEU A 75 -28.97 -3.79 24.64
CA LEU A 75 -30.32 -3.83 24.09
C LEU A 75 -30.29 -3.89 22.55
N LEU A 76 -29.36 -3.18 21.92
CA LEU A 76 -29.12 -3.19 20.49
C LEU A 76 -28.52 -4.52 20.03
N GLU A 77 -27.56 -5.09 20.74
CA GLU A 77 -27.02 -6.44 20.50
C GLU A 77 -28.13 -7.50 20.47
N SER A 78 -29.10 -7.41 21.40
CA SER A 78 -30.24 -8.34 21.44
C SER A 78 -31.22 -8.19 20.26
N HIS A 79 -31.20 -7.05 19.56
CA HIS A 79 -32.01 -6.77 18.36
C HIS A 79 -31.15 -6.62 17.09
N LYS A 80 -29.83 -6.83 17.17
CA LYS A 80 -28.86 -6.57 16.10
C LYS A 80 -29.20 -7.36 14.86
N LYS A 81 -29.53 -8.63 15.03
CA LYS A 81 -29.99 -9.51 13.95
C LYS A 81 -31.24 -8.95 13.24
N GLU A 82 -32.24 -8.49 13.99
CA GLU A 82 -33.46 -7.94 13.42
C GLU A 82 -33.19 -6.64 12.64
N LEU A 83 -32.32 -5.77 13.18
CA LEU A 83 -31.87 -4.55 12.50
C LEU A 83 -31.09 -4.87 11.23
N TYR A 84 -30.21 -5.86 11.28
CA TYR A 84 -29.35 -6.28 10.16
C TYR A 84 -30.17 -6.89 9.03
N ASP A 85 -31.11 -7.77 9.38
CA ASP A 85 -32.06 -8.37 8.43
C ASP A 85 -32.98 -7.29 7.84
N LYS A 86 -33.50 -6.37 8.66
CA LYS A 86 -34.37 -5.26 8.20
C LYS A 86 -33.67 -4.36 7.19
N TYR A 87 -32.47 -3.92 7.52
CA TYR A 87 -31.73 -2.94 6.74
C TYR A 87 -30.78 -3.58 5.71
N ASN A 88 -30.69 -4.90 5.65
CA ASN A 88 -29.79 -5.61 4.73
C ASN A 88 -28.37 -5.01 4.78
N ILE A 89 -27.82 -4.97 5.99
CA ILE A 89 -26.60 -4.21 6.32
C ILE A 89 -25.36 -4.76 5.62
N VAL A 90 -25.37 -6.05 5.32
CA VAL A 90 -24.27 -6.72 4.63
C VAL A 90 -24.59 -6.85 3.15
N MET A 91 -23.58 -6.64 2.31
CA MET A 91 -23.67 -6.86 0.87
C MET A 91 -23.96 -8.32 0.52
N ASP A 92 -24.48 -8.53 -0.69
CA ASP A 92 -24.75 -9.87 -1.21
C ASP A 92 -23.44 -10.51 -1.70
N GLU A 93 -22.95 -11.50 -0.95
CA GLU A 93 -21.65 -12.17 -1.18
C GLU A 93 -21.52 -12.81 -2.56
N ASP A 94 -22.62 -13.34 -3.09
CA ASP A 94 -22.67 -14.00 -4.39
C ASP A 94 -22.61 -12.98 -5.54
N HIS A 95 -22.54 -11.67 -5.23
CA HIS A 95 -22.72 -10.58 -6.19
C HIS A 95 -21.67 -9.47 -6.11
N ILE A 96 -20.50 -9.68 -5.48
CA ILE A 96 -19.38 -8.76 -5.68
C ILE A 96 -19.09 -8.67 -7.18
N SER A 97 -19.16 -7.46 -7.73
CA SER A 97 -18.96 -7.23 -9.16
C SER A 97 -17.54 -7.63 -9.60
N GLU A 98 -17.40 -8.24 -10.79
CA GLU A 98 -16.07 -8.50 -11.38
C GLU A 98 -15.19 -7.25 -11.49
N LYS A 99 -15.81 -6.07 -11.67
CA LYS A 99 -15.10 -4.78 -11.67
C LYS A 99 -14.38 -4.48 -10.36
N TYR A 100 -14.84 -5.05 -9.25
CA TYR A 100 -14.14 -4.95 -7.98
C TYR A 100 -12.80 -5.69 -8.04
N TRP A 101 -12.84 -6.95 -8.47
CA TRP A 101 -11.65 -7.80 -8.59
C TRP A 101 -10.67 -7.27 -9.65
N GLU A 102 -11.18 -6.80 -10.79
CA GLU A 102 -10.37 -6.09 -11.80
C GLU A 102 -9.65 -4.89 -11.20
N ARG A 103 -10.31 -4.13 -10.31
CA ARG A 103 -9.69 -2.98 -9.65
C ARG A 103 -8.64 -3.39 -8.62
N GLN A 104 -8.85 -4.49 -7.90
CA GLN A 104 -7.84 -5.04 -6.98
C GLN A 104 -6.59 -5.48 -7.76
N LEU A 105 -6.76 -6.15 -8.90
CA LEU A 105 -5.64 -6.49 -9.79
C LEU A 105 -4.94 -5.24 -10.34
N GLN A 106 -5.69 -4.19 -10.70
CA GLN A 106 -5.10 -2.94 -11.15
C GLN A 106 -4.29 -2.24 -10.05
N THR A 107 -4.74 -2.31 -8.79
CA THR A 107 -3.98 -1.80 -7.64
C THR A 107 -2.68 -2.58 -7.46
N MET A 108 -2.74 -3.92 -7.50
CA MET A 108 -1.55 -4.77 -7.43
C MET A 108 -0.58 -4.49 -8.59
N GLU A 109 -1.08 -4.25 -9.80
CA GLU A 109 -0.25 -3.83 -10.93
C GLU A 109 0.37 -2.45 -10.72
N ASP A 110 -0.39 -1.47 -10.23
CA ASP A 110 0.14 -0.14 -9.94
C ASP A 110 1.24 -0.19 -8.85
N GLU A 111 1.19 -1.17 -7.95
CA GLU A 111 2.15 -1.45 -6.89
C GLU A 111 3.30 -2.39 -7.33
N GLY A 112 3.35 -2.89 -8.57
CA GLY A 112 4.42 -3.83 -8.96
C GLY A 112 4.27 -5.24 -8.37
N ARG A 113 3.10 -5.58 -7.84
CA ARG A 113 2.80 -6.87 -7.18
C ARG A 113 2.04 -7.83 -8.08
N LEU A 114 1.78 -7.47 -9.34
CA LEU A 114 1.02 -8.32 -10.25
C LEU A 114 1.76 -9.62 -10.59
N GLY A 115 3.10 -9.62 -10.56
CA GLY A 115 3.91 -10.83 -10.74
C GLY A 115 3.60 -11.92 -9.72
N ASP A 116 3.26 -11.53 -8.49
CA ASP A 116 2.92 -12.46 -7.39
C ASP A 116 1.54 -13.12 -7.54
N VAL A 117 0.73 -12.62 -8.48
CA VAL A 117 -0.65 -13.08 -8.69
C VAL A 117 -0.65 -14.27 -9.65
N PRO A 118 -1.37 -15.37 -9.33
CA PRO A 118 -1.44 -16.51 -10.23
C PRO A 118 -2.18 -16.19 -11.53
N GLN A 119 -1.75 -16.85 -12.60
CA GLN A 119 -2.39 -16.82 -13.91
C GLN A 119 -3.24 -18.07 -14.15
N ASP A 120 -4.31 -17.94 -14.93
CA ASP A 120 -5.09 -19.06 -15.45
C ASP A 120 -4.40 -19.75 -16.64
N GLU A 121 -5.04 -20.78 -17.22
CA GLU A 121 -4.49 -21.51 -18.38
C GLU A 121 -4.33 -20.64 -19.65
N GLU A 122 -4.98 -19.48 -19.69
CA GLU A 122 -4.92 -18.51 -20.78
C GLU A 122 -3.91 -17.37 -20.52
N GLY A 123 -3.26 -17.37 -19.36
CA GLY A 123 -2.29 -16.35 -18.95
C GLY A 123 -2.93 -15.12 -18.30
N ASN A 124 -4.22 -15.14 -17.96
CA ASN A 124 -4.88 -14.01 -17.30
C ASN A 124 -4.68 -14.09 -15.78
N TYR A 125 -4.30 -12.97 -15.18
CA TYR A 125 -4.21 -12.83 -13.73
C TYR A 125 -5.59 -12.91 -13.07
N TYR A 126 -5.69 -13.65 -11.97
CA TYR A 126 -6.93 -13.75 -11.20
C TYR A 126 -6.66 -13.83 -9.70
N ILE A 127 -7.62 -13.34 -8.92
CA ILE A 127 -7.58 -13.47 -7.46
C ILE A 127 -8.11 -14.85 -7.07
N PRO A 128 -7.33 -15.69 -6.37
CA PRO A 128 -7.77 -17.02 -5.95
C PRO A 128 -9.03 -16.97 -5.07
N GLU A 129 -9.90 -17.98 -5.20
CA GLU A 129 -11.17 -18.01 -4.46
C GLU A 129 -10.98 -17.89 -2.95
N ARG A 130 -9.91 -18.48 -2.41
CA ARG A 130 -9.58 -18.42 -0.99
C ARG A 130 -9.20 -17.00 -0.53
N ALA A 131 -8.61 -16.19 -1.40
CA ALA A 131 -8.35 -14.78 -1.14
C ALA A 131 -9.65 -13.96 -1.27
N LYS A 132 -10.51 -14.28 -2.25
CA LYS A 132 -11.85 -13.70 -2.38
C LYS A 132 -12.72 -13.97 -1.15
N ASP A 133 -12.63 -15.17 -0.55
CA ASP A 133 -13.34 -15.53 0.69
C ASP A 133 -12.90 -14.67 1.88
N ARG A 134 -11.58 -14.50 2.06
CA ARG A 134 -11.06 -13.62 3.13
C ARG A 134 -11.51 -12.18 2.92
N GLU A 135 -11.42 -11.70 1.68
CA GLU A 135 -11.84 -10.36 1.33
C GLU A 135 -13.35 -10.14 1.54
N ARG A 136 -14.19 -11.13 1.21
CA ARG A 136 -15.62 -11.12 1.55
C ARG A 136 -15.82 -10.95 3.04
N GLN A 137 -15.12 -11.74 3.85
CA GLN A 137 -15.24 -11.69 5.31
C GLN A 137 -14.82 -10.33 5.86
N ARG A 138 -13.68 -9.79 5.41
CA ARG A 138 -13.20 -8.44 5.75
C ARG A 138 -14.24 -7.38 5.42
N ILE A 139 -14.79 -7.41 4.21
CA ILE A 139 -15.83 -6.46 3.77
C ILE A 139 -17.08 -6.55 4.65
N LYS A 140 -17.51 -7.76 5.03
CA LYS A 140 -18.65 -7.90 5.95
C LYS A 140 -18.36 -7.24 7.28
N GLU A 141 -17.21 -7.55 7.87
CA GLU A 141 -16.82 -7.01 9.17
C GLU A 141 -16.75 -5.48 9.14
N ASP A 142 -16.18 -4.90 8.09
CA ASP A 142 -16.13 -3.45 7.91
C ASP A 142 -17.53 -2.82 7.77
N GLN A 143 -18.45 -3.48 7.04
CA GLN A 143 -19.84 -3.01 6.89
C GLN A 143 -20.64 -3.12 8.17
N GLU A 144 -20.47 -4.20 8.92
CA GLU A 144 -21.14 -4.38 10.21
C GLU A 144 -20.62 -3.37 11.22
N ALA A 145 -19.29 -3.24 11.38
CA ALA A 145 -18.68 -2.32 12.33
C ALA A 145 -19.00 -0.86 12.01
N SER A 146 -18.91 -0.45 10.74
CA SER A 146 -19.27 0.92 10.35
C SER A 146 -20.74 1.26 10.58
N PHE A 147 -21.65 0.29 10.47
CA PHE A 147 -23.06 0.51 10.82
C PHE A 147 -23.30 0.49 12.34
N ASP A 148 -22.62 -0.39 13.07
CA ASP A 148 -22.69 -0.44 14.53
C ASP A 148 -22.33 0.91 15.15
N ARG A 149 -21.28 1.60 14.64
CA ARG A 149 -20.91 2.94 15.13
C ARG A 149 -22.03 3.98 15.01
N TRP A 150 -22.85 3.92 13.95
CA TRP A 150 -24.05 4.76 13.86
C TRP A 150 -25.08 4.44 14.93
N VAL A 151 -25.33 3.14 15.13
CA VAL A 151 -26.29 2.64 16.11
C VAL A 151 -25.84 3.01 17.53
N GLU A 152 -24.56 2.83 17.84
CA GLU A 152 -23.93 3.20 19.11
C GLU A 152 -23.97 4.70 19.35
N TYR A 153 -23.59 5.51 18.36
CA TYR A 153 -23.66 6.97 18.49
C TYR A 153 -25.10 7.44 18.72
N LEU A 154 -26.08 6.93 17.95
CA LEU A 154 -27.49 7.29 18.12
C LEU A 154 -28.06 6.83 19.47
N ALA A 155 -27.46 5.80 20.08
CA ALA A 155 -27.78 5.34 21.42
C ALA A 155 -27.00 6.06 22.55
N SER A 156 -26.00 6.86 22.20
CA SER A 156 -25.15 7.58 23.14
C SER A 156 -25.78 8.90 23.62
N GLU A 157 -25.21 9.49 24.67
CA GLU A 157 -25.64 10.82 25.12
C GLU A 157 -25.35 11.94 24.11
N GLY A 158 -24.40 11.71 23.21
CA GLY A 158 -24.06 12.65 22.14
C GLY A 158 -25.22 12.91 21.19
N SER A 159 -26.16 11.98 21.06
CA SER A 159 -27.32 12.10 20.16
C SER A 159 -28.56 12.73 20.81
N ASN A 160 -28.52 13.15 22.08
CA ASN A 160 -29.71 13.65 22.80
C ASN A 160 -30.38 14.87 22.12
N TYR A 161 -29.69 15.55 21.19
CA TYR A 161 -30.26 16.63 20.37
C TYR A 161 -31.16 16.14 19.22
N ILE A 162 -31.21 14.82 18.96
CA ILE A 162 -31.96 14.16 17.88
C ILE A 162 -33.24 13.56 18.48
N PRO A 163 -34.43 14.11 18.20
CA PRO A 163 -35.71 13.47 18.51
C PRO A 163 -35.81 12.06 17.92
N SER A 164 -36.44 11.15 18.64
CA SER A 164 -36.49 9.73 18.24
C SER A 164 -37.22 9.47 16.92
N TRP A 165 -38.05 10.41 16.43
CA TRP A 165 -38.68 10.32 15.10
C TRP A 165 -37.70 10.54 13.94
N GLU A 166 -36.54 11.17 14.17
CA GLU A 166 -35.51 11.39 13.15
C GLU A 166 -34.63 10.15 12.95
N ILE A 167 -34.51 9.31 13.97
CA ILE A 167 -33.66 8.10 13.96
C ILE A 167 -33.97 7.17 12.77
N PRO A 168 -35.23 6.81 12.46
CA PRO A 168 -35.53 5.99 11.28
C PRO A 168 -35.12 6.63 9.96
N TRP A 169 -35.23 7.96 9.85
CA TRP A 169 -34.82 8.69 8.65
C TRP A 169 -33.30 8.67 8.47
N ILE A 170 -32.55 8.84 9.57
CA ILE A 170 -31.08 8.75 9.59
C ILE A 170 -30.64 7.34 9.22
N LEU A 171 -31.15 6.30 9.89
CA LEU A 171 -30.74 4.91 9.65
C LEU A 171 -31.02 4.45 8.21
N GLU A 172 -32.18 4.81 7.64
CA GLU A 172 -32.47 4.54 6.23
C GLU A 172 -31.55 5.32 5.28
N GLY A 173 -31.19 6.56 5.66
CA GLY A 173 -30.25 7.39 4.93
C GLY A 173 -28.83 6.81 4.90
N VAL A 174 -28.33 6.39 6.07
CA VAL A 174 -27.05 5.70 6.25
C VAL A 174 -27.04 4.41 5.43
N ARG A 175 -28.08 3.57 5.56
CA ARG A 175 -28.24 2.35 4.76
C ARG A 175 -28.21 2.58 3.26
N GLY A 176 -28.66 3.76 2.80
CA GLY A 176 -28.62 4.15 1.39
C GLY A 176 -27.27 4.72 0.90
N SER A 177 -26.30 4.91 1.79
CA SER A 177 -25.10 5.73 1.57
C SER A 177 -23.81 4.95 1.80
N SER A 178 -22.87 5.06 0.87
CA SER A 178 -21.49 4.55 1.03
C SER A 178 -20.62 5.63 1.63
N ASN A 179 -19.58 5.26 2.38
CA ASN A 179 -18.57 6.20 2.86
C ASN A 179 -17.81 6.96 1.75
N GLN A 180 -17.93 6.56 0.48
CA GLN A 180 -17.32 7.30 -0.62
C GLN A 180 -18.08 8.57 -0.97
N TYR A 181 -17.39 9.70 -0.90
CA TYR A 181 -17.89 10.99 -1.37
C TYR A 181 -17.79 11.14 -2.90
N ASN A 182 -18.73 11.85 -3.50
CA ASN A 182 -18.69 12.25 -4.91
C ASN A 182 -18.57 13.78 -5.00
N GLU A 183 -17.33 14.27 -5.11
CA GLU A 183 -17.01 15.70 -5.25
C GLU A 183 -17.84 16.38 -6.34
N GLY A 184 -17.97 15.76 -7.51
CA GLY A 184 -18.66 16.35 -8.66
C GLY A 184 -20.17 16.53 -8.47
N LYS A 185 -20.77 15.79 -7.52
CA LYS A 185 -22.19 15.91 -7.17
C LYS A 185 -22.42 16.56 -5.81
N GLY A 186 -21.38 16.68 -4.99
CA GLY A 186 -21.49 17.16 -3.61
C GLY A 186 -22.39 16.27 -2.76
N GLU A 187 -22.29 14.93 -2.89
CA GLU A 187 -23.05 13.98 -2.08
C GLU A 187 -22.24 12.70 -1.86
N LEU A 188 -22.57 11.93 -0.82
CA LEU A 188 -22.09 10.56 -0.67
C LEU A 188 -22.57 9.69 -1.85
N ARG A 189 -21.94 8.55 -2.09
CA ARG A 189 -22.34 7.61 -3.15
C ARG A 189 -23.50 6.73 -2.69
N LYS A 190 -24.44 6.44 -3.61
CA LYS A 190 -25.57 5.56 -3.33
C LYS A 190 -25.11 4.11 -3.21
N ARG A 191 -25.55 3.40 -2.16
CA ARG A 191 -25.33 1.95 -2.02
C ARG A 191 -26.24 1.16 -2.97
N ARG A 192 -25.71 0.02 -3.40
CA ARG A 192 -26.35 -1.03 -4.17
C ARG A 192 -26.05 -2.37 -3.48
N LYS A 193 -26.70 -3.44 -3.92
CA LYS A 193 -26.52 -4.78 -3.34
C LYS A 193 -25.07 -5.32 -3.40
N ASP A 194 -24.28 -4.83 -4.35
CA ASP A 194 -22.88 -5.19 -4.63
C ASP A 194 -21.89 -4.14 -4.08
N THR A 195 -22.35 -3.21 -3.24
CA THR A 195 -21.46 -2.21 -2.65
C THR A 195 -20.59 -2.85 -1.58
N VAL A 196 -19.29 -2.88 -1.83
CA VAL A 196 -18.26 -3.41 -0.92
C VAL A 196 -17.86 -2.41 0.16
N ASN A 197 -18.00 -1.11 -0.09
CA ASN A 197 -17.52 -0.11 0.84
C ASN A 197 -18.29 -0.13 2.18
N PRO A 198 -17.68 0.36 3.27
CA PRO A 198 -18.35 0.65 4.55
C PRO A 198 -19.46 1.72 4.45
N TYR A 199 -20.21 1.88 5.54
CA TYR A 199 -21.12 2.99 5.77
C TYR A 199 -20.35 4.28 6.10
N PRO A 200 -20.91 5.48 5.84
CA PRO A 200 -20.24 6.74 6.12
C PRO A 200 -19.79 6.81 7.58
N GLU A 201 -18.66 7.44 7.87
CA GLU A 201 -18.24 7.68 9.24
C GLU A 201 -19.24 8.58 9.97
N VAL A 202 -19.39 8.38 11.28
CA VAL A 202 -20.18 9.26 12.13
C VAL A 202 -19.38 10.52 12.42
N ASN A 203 -19.97 11.68 12.14
CA ASN A 203 -19.43 12.98 12.53
C ASN A 203 -20.55 13.76 13.23
N ALA A 204 -20.38 13.98 14.53
CA ALA A 204 -21.41 14.56 15.40
C ALA A 204 -21.81 15.98 14.98
N GLU A 205 -20.85 16.77 14.50
CA GLU A 205 -21.06 18.15 14.05
C GLU A 205 -21.80 18.18 12.71
N ALA A 206 -21.33 17.41 11.73
CA ALA A 206 -21.99 17.30 10.43
C ALA A 206 -23.43 16.78 10.60
N LEU A 207 -23.64 15.77 11.45
CA LEU A 207 -24.98 15.25 11.73
C LEU A 207 -25.88 16.28 12.39
N ALA A 208 -25.35 17.10 13.32
CA ALA A 208 -26.11 18.16 13.96
C ALA A 208 -26.59 19.22 12.95
N GLN A 209 -25.74 19.57 11.98
CA GLN A 209 -26.10 20.44 10.86
C GLN A 209 -27.18 19.79 9.99
N THR A 210 -27.00 18.53 9.62
CA THR A 210 -27.93 17.77 8.76
C THR A 210 -29.32 17.66 9.37
N VAL A 211 -29.44 17.30 10.66
CA VAL A 211 -30.76 17.17 11.29
C VAL A 211 -31.44 18.52 11.49
N ASN A 212 -30.67 19.60 11.64
CA ASN A 212 -31.22 20.95 11.68
C ASN A 212 -31.80 21.35 10.31
N GLU A 213 -31.11 21.03 9.23
CA GLU A 213 -31.62 21.22 7.87
C GLU A 213 -32.87 20.36 7.59
N LEU A 214 -32.86 19.09 8.01
CA LEU A 214 -34.04 18.21 7.93
C LEU A 214 -35.26 18.86 8.60
N ARG A 215 -35.10 19.38 9.81
CA ARG A 215 -36.20 20.05 10.54
C ARG A 215 -36.73 21.25 9.79
N ASN A 216 -35.86 22.09 9.24
CA ASN A 216 -36.27 23.24 8.43
C ASN A 216 -37.11 22.80 7.22
N HIS A 217 -36.67 21.78 6.48
CA HIS A 217 -37.42 21.22 5.36
C HIS A 217 -38.79 20.66 5.79
N VAL A 218 -38.85 19.99 6.94
CA VAL A 218 -40.10 19.45 7.51
C VAL A 218 -41.06 20.57 7.91
N GLU A 219 -40.57 21.63 8.55
CA GLU A 219 -41.36 22.80 8.94
C GLU A 219 -41.89 23.58 7.72
N GLU A 220 -41.10 23.67 6.65
CA GLU A 220 -41.48 24.31 5.38
C GLU A 220 -42.43 23.44 4.54
N GLY A 221 -42.66 22.18 4.94
CA GLY A 221 -43.54 21.24 4.24
C GLY A 221 -42.95 20.70 2.95
N GLU A 222 -41.63 20.71 2.81
CA GLU A 222 -40.93 20.19 1.64
C GLU A 222 -40.93 18.65 1.60
N ASN A 223 -40.85 18.09 0.39
CA ASN A 223 -40.83 16.64 0.20
C ASN A 223 -39.40 16.09 0.28
N ILE A 224 -38.84 16.10 1.50
CA ILE A 224 -37.52 15.55 1.82
C ILE A 224 -37.62 14.08 2.22
N THR A 225 -36.80 13.18 1.67
CA THR A 225 -36.79 11.74 2.00
C THR A 225 -35.48 11.26 2.57
N SER A 226 -35.41 10.03 3.09
CA SER A 226 -34.16 9.46 3.59
C SER A 226 -33.10 9.32 2.49
N GLU A 227 -33.49 9.29 1.21
CA GLU A 227 -32.53 9.37 0.10
C GLU A 227 -31.78 10.70 0.05
N ASN A 228 -32.34 11.78 0.61
CA ASN A 228 -31.70 13.09 0.70
C ASN A 228 -30.59 13.14 1.76
N PHE A 229 -30.59 12.24 2.75
CA PHE A 229 -29.52 12.14 3.77
C PHE A 229 -28.14 12.15 3.13
N ARG A 230 -27.97 11.34 2.08
CA ARG A 230 -26.71 11.19 1.33
C ARG A 230 -26.15 12.53 0.84
N LYS A 231 -27.04 13.43 0.43
CA LYS A 231 -26.68 14.76 -0.04
C LYS A 231 -26.42 15.69 1.14
N LEU A 232 -27.38 15.83 2.05
CA LEU A 232 -27.26 16.76 3.19
C LEU A 232 -26.04 16.41 4.05
N TYR A 233 -25.99 15.18 4.57
CA TYR A 233 -24.88 14.72 5.38
C TYR A 233 -23.55 14.72 4.64
N GLY A 234 -23.54 14.37 3.35
CA GLY A 234 -22.32 14.44 2.55
C GLY A 234 -21.79 15.87 2.41
N GLN A 235 -22.65 16.86 2.25
CA GLN A 235 -22.27 18.28 2.15
C GLN A 235 -21.74 18.80 3.47
N ASP A 236 -22.44 18.50 4.57
CA ASP A 236 -22.04 18.92 5.91
C ASP A 236 -20.73 18.25 6.33
N LEU A 237 -20.56 16.95 6.04
CA LEU A 237 -19.34 16.21 6.34
C LEU A 237 -18.14 16.78 5.58
N GLU A 238 -18.27 17.03 4.28
CA GLU A 238 -17.18 17.63 3.50
C GLU A 238 -16.87 19.06 3.95
N GLN A 239 -17.89 19.83 4.31
CA GLN A 239 -17.69 21.17 4.86
C GLN A 239 -16.92 21.12 6.17
N VAL A 240 -17.35 20.31 7.15
CA VAL A 240 -16.68 20.16 8.44
C VAL A 240 -15.24 19.69 8.26
N ASN A 241 -15.01 18.67 7.43
CA ASN A 241 -13.66 18.17 7.15
C ASN A 241 -12.79 19.21 6.44
N ARG A 242 -13.34 19.97 5.49
CA ARG A 242 -12.61 21.05 4.82
C ARG A 242 -12.26 22.17 5.81
N GLU A 243 -13.22 22.64 6.60
CA GLU A 243 -13.00 23.68 7.61
C GLU A 243 -11.94 23.25 8.63
N ARG A 244 -11.95 21.98 9.01
CA ARG A 244 -10.92 21.39 9.86
C ARG A 244 -9.53 21.44 9.22
N ARG A 245 -9.39 21.03 7.94
CA ARG A 245 -8.12 21.06 7.20
C ARG A 245 -7.62 22.49 6.92
N GLU A 246 -8.54 23.38 6.58
CA GLU A 246 -8.26 24.78 6.21
C GLU A 246 -8.09 25.69 7.41
N LYS A 247 -8.32 25.20 8.63
CA LYS A 247 -8.11 25.99 9.84
C LYS A 247 -6.66 26.47 9.87
N GLU A 248 -6.50 27.78 9.69
CA GLU A 248 -5.22 28.44 9.42
C GLU A 248 -4.13 27.97 10.40
N GLY A 249 -3.17 27.18 9.90
CA GLY A 249 -1.98 26.75 10.63
C GLY A 249 -1.97 25.29 11.15
N LEU A 250 -3.08 24.53 11.09
CA LEU A 250 -3.04 23.13 11.55
C LEU A 250 -2.13 22.25 10.69
N LEU A 251 -2.18 22.39 9.36
CA LEU A 251 -1.33 21.60 8.49
C LEU A 251 0.12 22.10 8.41
N GLU A 252 0.32 23.41 8.54
CA GLU A 252 1.64 24.05 8.59
C GLU A 252 2.42 23.67 9.86
N ASN A 253 1.72 23.37 10.95
CA ASN A 253 2.34 22.83 12.14
C ASN A 253 2.59 21.33 11.94
N THR A 254 3.86 20.98 11.76
CA THR A 254 4.31 19.59 11.59
C THR A 254 4.80 18.97 12.89
N GLU A 255 4.77 19.67 14.02
CA GLU A 255 5.14 19.09 15.32
C GLU A 255 4.14 18.00 15.72
N GLY A 256 4.66 16.85 16.15
CA GLY A 256 3.89 15.65 16.36
C GLY A 256 4.73 14.46 16.79
N GLU A 257 4.09 13.30 16.87
CA GLU A 257 4.74 12.04 17.25
C GLU A 257 4.27 10.85 16.40
N TRP A 258 5.16 9.89 16.23
CA TRP A 258 4.84 8.57 15.69
C TRP A 258 4.32 7.68 16.81
N ILE A 259 3.16 7.08 16.59
CA ILE A 259 2.64 5.99 17.43
C ILE A 259 2.75 4.68 16.65
N THR A 260 3.28 3.66 17.29
CA THR A 260 3.50 2.33 16.72
C THR A 260 2.49 1.35 17.31
N TYR A 261 1.87 0.56 16.43
CA TYR A 261 0.92 -0.49 16.76
C TYR A 261 1.36 -1.80 16.10
N SER A 262 1.32 -2.91 16.84
CA SER A 262 1.80 -4.23 16.39
C SER A 262 1.02 -5.42 16.97
N ASP A 263 0.01 -5.18 17.82
CA ASP A 263 -0.81 -6.23 18.43
C ASP A 263 -2.28 -6.07 18.00
N ALA A 264 -2.69 -6.89 17.04
CA ALA A 264 -4.06 -6.88 16.52
C ALA A 264 -5.14 -7.09 17.59
N ASP A 265 -4.88 -7.93 18.62
CA ASP A 265 -5.86 -8.25 19.65
C ASP A 265 -6.06 -7.10 20.64
N GLN A 266 -5.00 -6.34 20.91
CA GLN A 266 -5.00 -5.26 21.90
C GLN A 266 -5.26 -3.89 21.29
N GLU A 267 -4.73 -3.62 20.11
CA GLU A 267 -4.57 -2.24 19.61
C GLU A 267 -5.51 -1.88 18.46
N THR A 268 -6.23 -2.85 17.86
CA THR A 268 -7.17 -2.58 16.75
C THR A 268 -8.18 -1.48 17.11
N GLN A 269 -8.73 -1.50 18.33
CA GLN A 269 -9.69 -0.46 18.76
C GLN A 269 -9.04 0.90 19.01
N GLU A 270 -7.77 0.92 19.42
CA GLU A 270 -7.03 2.15 19.66
C GLU A 270 -6.72 2.86 18.34
N VAL A 271 -6.31 2.10 17.32
CA VAL A 271 -6.11 2.60 15.95
C VAL A 271 -7.40 3.20 15.41
N ILE A 272 -8.51 2.46 15.49
CA ILE A 272 -9.81 2.94 14.99
C ILE A 272 -10.25 4.19 15.73
N GLY A 273 -10.16 4.20 17.07
CA GLY A 273 -10.54 5.35 17.88
C GLY A 273 -9.72 6.61 17.60
N GLY A 274 -8.44 6.45 17.24
CA GLY A 274 -7.56 7.56 16.84
C GLY A 274 -7.87 8.12 15.45
N LEU A 275 -8.46 7.31 14.55
CA LEU A 275 -8.75 7.68 13.17
C LEU A 275 -10.22 8.05 12.91
N GLU A 276 -11.14 7.63 13.77
CA GLU A 276 -12.57 7.86 13.58
C GLU A 276 -12.93 9.35 13.57
N GLY A 277 -13.71 9.76 12.56
CA GLY A 277 -14.14 11.15 12.41
C GLY A 277 -13.01 12.11 12.03
N GLN A 278 -11.81 11.59 11.76
CA GLN A 278 -10.66 12.39 11.34
C GLN A 278 -10.71 12.74 9.86
N GLY A 279 -11.53 12.02 9.07
CA GLY A 279 -11.69 12.30 7.65
C GLY A 279 -10.42 12.07 6.83
N THR A 280 -9.54 11.16 7.27
CA THR A 280 -8.31 10.78 6.56
C THR A 280 -8.62 10.06 5.25
N GLY A 281 -9.78 9.39 5.18
CA GLY A 281 -10.17 8.54 4.06
C GLY A 281 -9.38 7.24 3.98
N TRP A 282 -8.60 6.88 5.02
CA TRP A 282 -7.85 5.64 5.09
C TRP A 282 -8.77 4.47 5.40
N CYS A 283 -8.63 3.34 4.70
CA CYS A 283 -9.39 2.15 5.03
C CYS A 283 -9.00 1.55 6.40
N ILE A 284 -7.82 1.91 6.94
CA ILE A 284 -7.32 1.49 8.26
C ILE A 284 -8.22 2.00 9.41
N ALA A 285 -9.10 2.98 9.16
CA ALA A 285 -10.13 3.38 10.11
C ALA A 285 -11.28 2.34 10.26
N GLU A 286 -11.23 1.25 9.48
CA GLU A 286 -12.25 0.20 9.46
C GLU A 286 -11.79 -1.07 10.19
N GLN A 287 -12.74 -1.78 10.80
CA GLN A 287 -12.48 -2.87 11.76
C GLN A 287 -11.66 -4.04 11.20
N GLY A 288 -12.09 -4.58 10.06
CA GLY A 288 -11.42 -5.70 9.41
C GLY A 288 -10.10 -5.26 8.79
N ALA A 289 -10.08 -4.09 8.15
CA ALA A 289 -8.85 -3.53 7.60
C ALA A 289 -7.77 -3.30 8.68
N ALA A 290 -8.08 -2.58 9.76
CA ALA A 290 -7.14 -2.32 10.86
C ALA A 290 -6.54 -3.62 11.42
N ARG A 291 -7.40 -4.64 11.62
CA ARG A 291 -6.95 -5.97 12.06
C ARG A 291 -5.98 -6.60 11.05
N ASP A 292 -6.33 -6.62 9.76
CA ASP A 292 -5.48 -7.22 8.74
C ASP A 292 -4.10 -6.54 8.67
N TYR A 293 -4.01 -5.21 8.80
CA TYR A 293 -2.73 -4.49 8.84
C TYR A 293 -1.90 -4.92 10.07
N LEU A 294 -2.51 -5.02 11.25
CA LEU A 294 -1.82 -5.43 12.48
C LEU A 294 -1.50 -6.94 12.53
N GLU A 295 -2.25 -7.79 11.82
CA GLU A 295 -1.97 -9.23 11.70
C GLU A 295 -0.85 -9.54 10.70
N THR A 296 -0.51 -8.59 9.83
CA THR A 296 0.49 -8.76 8.75
C THR A 296 1.71 -7.87 8.90
N GLY A 297 1.80 -7.12 10.00
CA GLY A 297 2.93 -6.25 10.27
C GLY A 297 2.71 -5.22 11.36
N THR A 298 3.59 -4.22 11.37
CA THR A 298 3.60 -3.09 12.28
C THR A 298 3.05 -1.85 11.58
N LEU A 299 2.16 -1.13 12.25
CA LEU A 299 1.55 0.10 11.77
C LEU A 299 2.12 1.30 12.52
N TYR A 300 2.67 2.26 11.78
CA TYR A 300 3.16 3.53 12.31
C TYR A 300 2.20 4.63 11.87
N ILE A 301 1.61 5.37 12.80
CA ILE A 301 0.75 6.51 12.49
C ILE A 301 1.36 7.77 13.08
N TYR A 302 1.56 8.79 12.25
CA TYR A 302 2.01 10.10 12.70
C TYR A 302 0.83 11.00 13.04
N TYR A 303 0.84 11.54 14.26
CA TYR A 303 -0.15 12.51 14.74
C TYR A 303 0.51 13.86 14.97
N SER A 304 0.04 14.88 14.26
CA SER A 304 0.42 16.28 14.49
C SER A 304 -0.43 16.95 15.56
N ALA A 305 0.06 18.05 16.11
CA ALA A 305 -0.61 18.84 17.14
C ALA A 305 -1.94 19.43 16.66
N ASP A 306 -2.97 19.29 17.49
CA ASP A 306 -4.23 20.02 17.36
C ASP A 306 -4.12 21.45 17.93
N GLU A 307 -5.26 22.15 17.98
CA GLU A 307 -5.34 23.52 18.48
C GLU A 307 -4.99 23.69 19.96
N ASN A 308 -5.10 22.61 20.74
CA ASN A 308 -4.75 22.57 22.15
C ASN A 308 -3.28 22.20 22.35
N GLY A 309 -2.56 21.84 21.27
CA GLY A 309 -1.20 21.34 21.30
C GLY A 309 -1.10 19.85 21.64
N GLU A 310 -2.21 19.10 21.54
CA GLU A 310 -2.22 17.65 21.74
C GLU A 310 -2.05 16.93 20.40
N TYR A 311 -1.23 15.88 20.35
CA TYR A 311 -0.93 15.14 19.11
C TYR A 311 -2.07 14.19 18.75
N THR A 312 -3.13 14.73 18.16
CA THR A 312 -4.36 13.98 17.85
C THR A 312 -4.78 14.05 16.38
N VAL A 313 -4.04 14.78 15.54
CA VAL A 313 -4.39 14.97 14.12
C VAL A 313 -3.57 14.01 13.25
N PRO A 314 -4.13 12.90 12.73
CA PRO A 314 -3.38 11.96 11.90
C PRO A 314 -2.97 12.60 10.56
N ARG A 315 -1.72 12.33 10.12
CA ARG A 315 -1.14 12.92 8.89
C ARG A 315 -0.53 11.90 7.95
N LEU A 316 0.16 10.91 8.51
CA LEU A 316 0.85 9.86 7.79
C LEU A 316 0.57 8.51 8.42
N THR A 317 0.59 7.47 7.61
CA THR A 317 0.67 6.09 8.09
C THR A 317 1.67 5.31 7.24
N ILE A 318 2.45 4.45 7.89
CA ILE A 318 3.39 3.51 7.27
C ILE A 318 3.02 2.12 7.76
N HIS A 319 2.91 1.16 6.85
CA HIS A 319 2.80 -0.26 7.19
C HIS A 319 4.10 -0.97 6.84
N GLU A 320 4.76 -1.51 7.87
CA GLU A 320 5.91 -2.39 7.75
C GLU A 320 5.42 -3.82 7.91
N THR A 321 5.63 -4.68 6.92
CA THR A 321 5.22 -6.08 6.94
C THR A 321 6.05 -6.90 7.94
N ASP A 322 5.56 -8.08 8.33
CA ASP A 322 6.32 -9.03 9.17
C ASP A 322 7.68 -9.47 8.57
N GLU A 323 7.86 -9.27 7.26
CA GLU A 323 9.11 -9.53 6.54
C GLU A 323 10.11 -8.36 6.66
N GLY A 324 9.76 -7.30 7.40
CA GLY A 324 10.58 -6.09 7.57
C GLY A 324 10.50 -5.13 6.39
N LYS A 325 9.59 -5.35 5.44
CA LYS A 325 9.43 -4.51 4.24
C LYS A 325 8.42 -3.40 4.44
N ILE A 326 8.65 -2.21 3.88
CA ILE A 326 7.64 -1.15 3.85
C ILE A 326 6.64 -1.46 2.74
N GLY A 327 5.46 -1.94 3.12
CA GLY A 327 4.42 -2.31 2.17
C GLY A 327 3.61 -1.12 1.66
N GLU A 328 3.42 -0.10 2.50
CA GLU A 328 2.57 1.03 2.17
C GLU A 328 2.87 2.30 2.97
N VAL A 329 2.81 3.46 2.30
CA VAL A 329 2.76 4.78 2.93
C VAL A 329 1.53 5.54 2.42
N ARG A 330 0.77 6.14 3.33
CA ARG A 330 -0.38 6.99 2.99
C ARG A 330 -0.34 8.31 3.74
N GLY A 331 -0.74 9.37 3.07
CA GLY A 331 -1.05 10.66 3.66
C GLY A 331 -2.54 10.99 3.60
N ILE A 332 -2.88 12.21 4.04
CA ILE A 332 -4.29 12.68 4.14
C ILE A 332 -4.75 13.54 2.97
N SER A 333 -3.89 13.79 1.97
CA SER A 333 -4.25 14.60 0.81
C SER A 333 -5.09 13.81 -0.20
N LYS A 334 -5.47 14.47 -1.30
CA LYS A 334 -6.26 13.83 -2.37
C LYS A 334 -5.58 12.53 -2.82
N ALA A 335 -6.38 11.48 -2.99
CA ALA A 335 -5.92 10.12 -3.30
C ALA A 335 -4.98 9.51 -2.25
N GLN A 336 -5.06 9.99 -0.98
CA GLN A 336 -4.23 9.57 0.14
C GLN A 336 -2.74 9.84 -0.06
N ASN A 337 -2.42 10.89 -0.85
CA ASN A 337 -1.06 11.37 -1.00
C ASN A 337 -0.58 12.05 0.30
N VAL A 338 0.75 12.13 0.45
CA VAL A 338 1.42 12.97 1.44
C VAL A 338 1.03 14.43 1.20
N ASP A 339 0.75 15.17 2.27
CA ASP A 339 0.44 16.59 2.17
C ASP A 339 1.70 17.45 2.01
N ASP A 340 1.51 18.68 1.53
CA ASP A 340 2.60 19.57 1.11
C ASP A 340 3.56 19.98 2.26
N TYR A 341 3.21 19.75 3.53
CA TYR A 341 3.97 20.22 4.69
C TYR A 341 4.74 19.12 5.41
N ILE A 342 4.28 17.86 5.33
CA ILE A 342 4.77 16.77 6.20
C ILE A 342 5.85 15.90 5.54
N GLY A 343 6.32 16.27 4.34
CA GLY A 343 7.32 15.49 3.58
C GLY A 343 8.62 15.24 4.34
N ASP A 344 9.13 16.23 5.07
CA ASP A 344 10.37 16.09 5.85
C ASP A 344 10.21 15.05 6.97
N VAL A 345 9.05 15.02 7.64
CA VAL A 345 8.76 14.03 8.70
C VAL A 345 8.68 12.61 8.14
N LEU A 346 8.13 12.45 6.93
CA LEU A 346 8.16 11.16 6.25
C LEU A 346 9.59 10.76 5.89
N GLY A 347 10.38 11.68 5.32
CA GLY A 347 11.78 11.44 4.96
C GLY A 347 12.60 10.99 6.18
N GLU A 348 12.55 11.75 7.27
CA GLU A 348 13.21 11.40 8.53
C GLU A 348 12.79 10.02 9.05
N LYS A 349 11.51 9.65 8.90
CA LYS A 349 11.03 8.34 9.31
C LYS A 349 11.52 7.22 8.39
N LEU A 350 11.59 7.45 7.08
CA LEU A 350 12.12 6.49 6.11
C LEU A 350 13.62 6.25 6.35
N ASP A 351 14.39 7.28 6.71
CA ASP A 351 15.80 7.16 7.08
C ASP A 351 16.00 6.22 8.29
N GLU A 352 15.03 6.15 9.23
CA GLU A 352 15.08 5.21 10.35
C GLU A 352 14.97 3.73 9.93
N PHE A 353 14.37 3.45 8.77
CA PHE A 353 14.28 2.09 8.21
C PHE A 353 15.54 1.68 7.42
N GLY A 354 16.52 2.57 7.28
CA GLY A 354 17.79 2.28 6.58
C GLY A 354 17.56 1.91 5.12
N GLU A 355 18.23 0.85 4.67
CA GLU A 355 18.19 0.36 3.28
C GLU A 355 16.75 0.09 2.79
N GLU A 356 15.87 -0.41 3.66
CA GLU A 356 14.48 -0.65 3.28
C GLU A 356 13.73 0.67 2.98
N GLY A 357 14.05 1.76 3.69
CA GLY A 357 13.53 3.09 3.41
C GLY A 357 13.94 3.59 2.03
N GLU A 358 15.18 3.35 1.63
CA GLU A 358 15.71 3.70 0.31
C GLU A 358 15.07 2.85 -0.79
N LYS A 359 14.97 1.53 -0.58
CA LYS A 359 14.27 0.59 -1.50
C LYS A 359 12.83 1.00 -1.72
N TYR A 360 12.11 1.38 -0.66
CA TYR A 360 10.73 1.85 -0.75
C TYR A 360 10.62 3.11 -1.62
N GLN A 361 11.47 4.11 -1.40
CA GLN A 361 11.47 5.35 -2.17
C GLN A 361 11.77 5.09 -3.66
N GLN A 362 12.72 4.20 -3.93
CA GLN A 362 13.07 3.80 -5.29
C GLN A 362 11.93 3.06 -5.97
N ALA A 363 11.28 2.11 -5.28
CA ALA A 363 10.13 1.39 -5.80
C ALA A 363 8.94 2.31 -6.13
N GLU A 364 8.65 3.34 -5.31
CA GLU A 364 7.62 4.34 -5.64
C GLU A 364 7.95 5.10 -6.93
N ALA A 365 9.19 5.56 -7.05
CA ALA A 365 9.65 6.31 -8.23
C ALA A 365 9.59 5.44 -9.50
N ASP A 366 9.99 4.18 -9.37
CA ASP A 366 10.05 3.21 -10.45
C ASP A 366 8.66 2.78 -10.91
N MET A 367 7.76 2.44 -9.99
CA MET A 367 6.38 2.07 -10.35
C MET A 367 5.64 3.23 -11.01
N LYS A 368 5.91 4.46 -10.59
CA LYS A 368 5.37 5.66 -11.25
C LYS A 368 5.93 5.85 -12.65
N ARG A 369 7.23 5.59 -12.84
CA ARG A 369 7.89 5.63 -14.16
C ARG A 369 7.36 4.52 -15.07
N LEU A 370 7.27 3.28 -14.59
CA LEU A 370 6.74 2.14 -15.33
C LEU A 370 5.27 2.34 -15.72
N LYS A 371 4.44 2.90 -14.83
CA LYS A 371 3.06 3.29 -15.15
C LYS A 371 2.98 4.34 -16.25
N ARG A 372 3.89 5.34 -16.24
CA ARG A 372 4.01 6.32 -17.33
C ARG A 372 4.36 5.62 -18.64
N LEU A 373 5.36 4.74 -18.64
CA LEU A 373 5.79 3.99 -19.83
C LEU A 373 4.68 3.12 -20.41
N LYS A 374 3.96 2.37 -19.56
CA LYS A 374 2.78 1.60 -19.97
C LYS A 374 1.76 2.48 -20.70
N ASN A 375 1.45 3.66 -20.16
CA ASN A 375 0.49 4.57 -20.79
C ASN A 375 1.01 5.11 -22.13
N MET A 376 2.29 5.52 -22.20
CA MET A 376 2.92 5.96 -23.44
C MET A 376 2.89 4.87 -24.51
N HIS A 377 3.26 3.64 -24.14
CA HIS A 377 3.22 2.46 -25.02
C HIS A 377 1.81 2.17 -25.54
N ASN A 378 0.81 2.13 -24.65
CA ASN A 378 -0.59 1.92 -25.03
C ASN A 378 -1.14 3.00 -25.97
N GLU A 379 -0.63 4.23 -25.87
CA GLU A 379 -0.99 5.35 -26.73
C GLU A 379 -0.17 5.41 -28.03
N GLY A 380 0.79 4.50 -28.22
CA GLY A 380 1.71 4.47 -29.37
C GLY A 380 2.67 5.65 -29.40
N GLN A 381 2.98 6.24 -28.24
CA GLN A 381 3.98 7.30 -28.12
C GLN A 381 5.40 6.69 -28.17
N GLN A 382 6.35 7.44 -28.72
CA GLN A 382 7.76 7.04 -28.70
C GLN A 382 8.33 7.19 -27.29
N LEU A 383 9.08 6.18 -26.86
CA LEU A 383 9.90 6.23 -25.65
C LEU A 383 11.22 6.95 -25.98
N SER A 384 11.77 7.71 -25.04
CA SER A 384 13.12 8.29 -25.16
C SER A 384 14.21 7.23 -24.91
N ALA A 385 15.48 7.56 -25.15
CA ALA A 385 16.60 6.66 -24.85
C ALA A 385 16.63 6.31 -23.34
N ASP A 386 16.52 7.31 -22.48
CA ASP A 386 16.39 7.17 -21.02
C ASP A 386 15.17 6.30 -20.62
N ASP A 387 14.03 6.47 -21.29
CA ASP A 387 12.86 5.58 -21.05
C ASP A 387 13.16 4.12 -21.39
N LEU A 388 13.93 3.87 -22.44
CA LEU A 388 14.33 2.53 -22.87
C LEU A 388 15.40 1.94 -21.96
N GLU A 389 16.43 2.72 -21.58
CA GLU A 389 17.46 2.29 -20.62
C GLU A 389 16.84 1.83 -19.31
N PHE A 390 15.84 2.57 -18.81
CA PHE A 390 15.05 2.14 -17.66
C PHE A 390 14.22 0.88 -17.92
N LEU A 391 13.54 0.78 -19.06
CA LEU A 391 12.70 -0.38 -19.39
C LEU A 391 13.51 -1.67 -19.55
N TYR A 392 14.72 -1.56 -20.12
CA TYR A 392 15.66 -2.66 -20.30
C TYR A 392 16.55 -2.89 -19.08
N GLU A 393 16.40 -2.09 -18.03
CA GLU A 393 17.12 -2.22 -16.75
C GLU A 393 18.64 -2.14 -16.87
N ARG A 394 19.13 -1.40 -17.87
CA ARG A 394 20.58 -1.29 -18.14
C ARG A 394 21.34 -0.58 -17.03
N GLU A 395 20.77 0.48 -16.45
CA GLU A 395 21.47 1.19 -15.36
C GLU A 395 21.35 0.46 -14.00
N ARG A 396 20.23 -0.23 -13.80
CA ARG A 396 19.87 -0.97 -12.58
C ARG A 396 18.54 -1.68 -12.77
N GLN A 397 18.29 -2.66 -11.93
CA GLN A 397 16.98 -3.28 -11.80
C GLN A 397 15.90 -2.28 -11.35
N ILE A 398 14.70 -2.45 -11.89
CA ILE A 398 13.49 -1.75 -11.44
C ILE A 398 13.11 -2.29 -10.07
N GLN A 399 12.98 -1.40 -9.09
CA GLN A 399 12.53 -1.78 -7.75
C GLN A 399 11.01 -1.84 -7.69
N GLU A 400 10.48 -2.86 -7.03
CA GLU A 400 9.05 -3.20 -7.03
C GLU A 400 8.61 -3.58 -5.61
N PHE A 401 7.32 -3.43 -5.29
CA PHE A 401 6.79 -3.91 -3.99
C PHE A 401 6.46 -5.42 -4.01
N GLY A 402 6.47 -6.05 -5.19
CA GLY A 402 6.26 -7.48 -5.38
C GLY A 402 7.50 -8.33 -5.06
N ARG A 403 7.33 -9.65 -5.08
CA ARG A 403 8.46 -10.61 -5.00
C ARG A 403 8.92 -11.03 -6.38
N GLU A 404 7.96 -11.18 -7.28
CA GLU A 404 8.16 -11.53 -8.67
C GLU A 404 8.15 -10.27 -9.55
N LYS A 405 8.97 -10.29 -10.60
CA LYS A 405 9.14 -9.18 -11.54
C LYS A 405 7.82 -8.69 -12.14
N ASP A 406 7.67 -7.39 -12.31
CA ASP A 406 6.46 -6.79 -12.85
C ASP A 406 6.28 -7.20 -14.32
N PRO A 407 5.14 -7.83 -14.65
CA PRO A 407 4.92 -8.39 -15.99
C PRO A 407 4.76 -7.33 -17.08
N ARG A 408 4.55 -6.05 -16.73
CA ARG A 408 4.48 -4.95 -17.70
C ARG A 408 5.81 -4.75 -18.41
N ILE A 409 6.94 -4.99 -17.73
CA ILE A 409 8.28 -4.81 -18.30
C ILE A 409 8.43 -5.70 -19.54
N GLU A 410 8.30 -7.01 -19.36
CA GLU A 410 8.45 -7.98 -20.46
C GLU A 410 7.33 -7.85 -21.50
N LYS A 411 6.11 -7.51 -21.08
CA LYS A 411 5.02 -7.27 -22.01
C LYS A 411 5.32 -6.09 -22.95
N ILE A 412 5.82 -4.97 -22.41
CA ILE A 412 6.16 -3.80 -23.23
C ILE A 412 7.32 -4.16 -24.16
N LYS A 413 8.39 -4.79 -23.66
CA LYS A 413 9.56 -5.22 -24.46
C LYS A 413 9.15 -6.14 -25.62
N HIS A 414 8.28 -7.12 -25.38
CA HIS A 414 7.83 -8.07 -26.42
C HIS A 414 7.02 -7.42 -27.55
N GLU A 415 6.33 -6.31 -27.28
CA GLU A 415 5.52 -5.61 -28.28
C GLU A 415 6.33 -4.55 -29.07
N ARG A 416 7.63 -4.44 -28.82
CA ARG A 416 8.55 -3.48 -29.43
C ARG A 416 9.58 -4.16 -30.34
N ASP A 417 10.26 -3.34 -31.15
CA ASP A 417 11.40 -3.79 -31.95
C ASP A 417 12.68 -3.54 -31.15
N THR A 418 13.21 -4.59 -30.55
CA THR A 418 14.44 -4.53 -29.74
C THR A 418 15.61 -3.94 -30.54
N TYR A 419 15.72 -4.20 -31.86
CA TYR A 419 16.80 -3.63 -32.64
C TYR A 419 16.72 -2.10 -32.72
N GLU A 420 15.53 -1.57 -32.99
CA GLU A 420 15.33 -0.12 -33.02
C GLU A 420 15.58 0.51 -31.65
N ASP A 421 15.19 -0.19 -30.57
CA ASP A 421 15.41 0.27 -29.21
C ASP A 421 16.91 0.34 -28.86
N TYR A 422 17.70 -0.68 -29.17
CA TYR A 422 19.16 -0.64 -28.93
C TYR A 422 19.88 0.39 -29.79
N VAL A 423 19.46 0.58 -31.05
CA VAL A 423 19.99 1.67 -31.88
C VAL A 423 19.71 3.02 -31.23
N GLN A 424 18.54 3.19 -30.61
CA GLN A 424 18.16 4.43 -29.95
C GLN A 424 18.92 4.66 -28.63
N MET A 425 19.11 3.62 -27.81
CA MET A 425 19.83 3.69 -26.53
C MET A 425 21.33 3.94 -26.77
N THR A 426 21.96 3.11 -27.59
CA THR A 426 23.43 3.09 -27.76
C THR A 426 23.94 4.07 -28.81
N GLY A 427 23.11 4.38 -29.82
CA GLY A 427 23.55 5.09 -31.02
C GLY A 427 24.38 4.26 -32.01
N TYR A 428 24.58 2.96 -31.75
CA TYR A 428 25.26 2.04 -32.67
C TYR A 428 24.44 1.78 -33.93
N ALA A 429 25.14 1.44 -35.02
CA ALA A 429 24.49 0.99 -36.24
C ALA A 429 23.89 -0.42 -36.06
N PRO A 430 22.84 -0.80 -36.80
CA PRO A 430 22.23 -2.14 -36.71
C PRO A 430 23.21 -3.31 -36.94
N GLU A 431 24.25 -3.10 -37.75
CA GLU A 431 25.33 -4.06 -37.99
C GLU A 431 26.34 -4.19 -36.82
N GLU A 432 26.37 -3.21 -35.92
CA GLU A 432 27.22 -3.18 -34.72
C GLU A 432 26.49 -3.77 -33.48
N ILE A 433 25.21 -4.11 -33.60
CA ILE A 433 24.37 -4.65 -32.51
C ILE A 433 24.11 -6.12 -32.76
N SER A 434 24.31 -6.97 -31.76
CA SER A 434 23.93 -8.38 -31.78
C SER A 434 22.87 -8.65 -30.72
N LEU A 435 21.72 -9.23 -31.10
CA LEU A 435 20.62 -9.53 -30.17
C LEU A 435 20.48 -11.03 -29.83
N ASN A 436 21.36 -11.87 -30.37
CA ASN A 436 21.35 -13.32 -30.20
C ASN A 436 22.66 -13.93 -30.73
N GLU A 437 22.89 -15.20 -30.42
CA GLU A 437 24.09 -15.94 -30.85
C GLU A 437 24.32 -15.89 -32.37
N GLN A 438 23.26 -15.98 -33.19
CA GLN A 438 23.43 -15.97 -34.64
C GLN A 438 23.96 -14.62 -35.14
N ASP A 439 23.46 -13.52 -34.59
CA ASP A 439 23.99 -12.19 -34.92
C ASP A 439 25.45 -12.03 -34.49
N LEU A 440 25.82 -12.61 -33.34
CA LEU A 440 27.18 -12.58 -32.82
C LEU A 440 28.16 -13.38 -33.69
N GLU A 441 27.71 -14.49 -34.27
CA GLU A 441 28.51 -15.32 -35.19
C GLU A 441 28.62 -14.72 -36.60
N GLU A 442 27.57 -14.09 -37.10
CA GLU A 442 27.49 -13.63 -38.51
C GLU A 442 28.05 -12.23 -38.74
N LYS A 443 28.04 -11.35 -37.73
CA LYS A 443 28.46 -9.95 -37.86
C LYS A 443 29.93 -9.78 -37.48
N GLU A 444 30.69 -9.11 -38.35
CA GLU A 444 32.15 -8.96 -38.16
C GLU A 444 32.52 -7.83 -37.18
N ASP A 445 31.70 -6.78 -37.07
CA ASP A 445 32.01 -5.53 -36.34
C ASP A 445 31.01 -5.29 -35.17
N VAL A 446 30.62 -6.35 -34.45
CA VAL A 446 29.72 -6.22 -33.29
C VAL A 446 30.41 -5.42 -32.18
N LYS A 447 29.75 -4.37 -31.70
CA LYS A 447 30.17 -3.56 -30.55
C LYS A 447 29.39 -3.85 -29.29
N ILE A 448 28.10 -4.20 -29.43
CA ILE A 448 27.26 -4.62 -28.31
C ILE A 448 26.60 -5.97 -28.60
N HIS A 449 26.65 -6.87 -27.63
CA HIS A 449 25.87 -8.10 -27.64
C HIS A 449 24.83 -8.08 -26.52
N VAL A 450 23.62 -8.52 -26.83
CA VAL A 450 22.51 -8.67 -25.88
C VAL A 450 22.23 -10.14 -25.67
N GLY A 451 22.33 -10.57 -24.42
CA GLY A 451 22.24 -11.96 -24.01
C GLY A 451 23.56 -12.50 -23.45
N ASN A 452 23.46 -13.68 -22.84
CA ASN A 452 24.57 -14.28 -22.11
C ASN A 452 25.56 -14.97 -23.07
N ILE A 453 26.84 -14.91 -22.71
CA ILE A 453 27.94 -15.58 -23.41
C ILE A 453 28.55 -16.61 -22.46
N GLU A 454 28.48 -17.89 -22.82
CA GLU A 454 29.10 -19.00 -22.08
C GLU A 454 30.16 -19.66 -22.96
N LEU A 455 31.43 -19.68 -22.52
CA LEU A 455 32.55 -20.17 -23.34
C LEU A 455 33.57 -21.00 -22.55
N GLU A 456 34.04 -22.07 -23.18
CA GLU A 456 35.17 -22.86 -22.71
C GLU A 456 36.50 -22.24 -23.19
N GLY A 457 37.32 -21.70 -22.28
CA GLY A 457 38.75 -21.41 -22.57
C GLY A 457 39.11 -20.02 -23.10
N GLY A 458 38.22 -19.02 -23.04
CA GLY A 458 38.59 -17.60 -23.04
C GLY A 458 38.77 -16.88 -24.38
N GLU A 459 38.55 -17.51 -25.54
CA GLU A 459 38.46 -16.77 -26.80
C GLU A 459 37.06 -16.15 -26.93
N LEU A 460 36.96 -14.85 -26.64
CA LEU A 460 35.71 -14.10 -26.81
C LEU A 460 35.34 -13.94 -28.30
N PRO A 461 34.04 -13.86 -28.63
CA PRO A 461 33.54 -13.49 -29.95
C PRO A 461 33.93 -12.02 -30.27
N PRO A 462 33.65 -11.51 -31.48
CA PRO A 462 34.57 -10.65 -32.25
C PRO A 462 35.31 -9.59 -31.42
N HIS A 463 36.62 -9.43 -31.66
CA HIS A 463 37.54 -8.49 -30.98
C HIS A 463 37.09 -7.01 -30.94
N SER A 464 35.99 -6.67 -31.60
CA SER A 464 35.32 -5.36 -31.58
C SER A 464 34.27 -5.21 -30.49
N LEU A 465 33.96 -6.26 -29.70
CA LEU A 465 32.95 -6.21 -28.65
C LEU A 465 33.37 -5.23 -27.54
N GLU A 466 32.65 -4.12 -27.44
CA GLU A 466 32.88 -3.03 -26.48
C GLU A 466 31.97 -3.19 -25.24
N GLU A 467 30.71 -3.60 -25.44
CA GLU A 467 29.67 -3.73 -24.41
C GLU A 467 29.01 -5.13 -24.45
N LEU A 468 28.70 -5.68 -23.28
CA LEU A 468 27.88 -6.88 -23.14
C LEU A 468 26.69 -6.59 -22.23
N ASP A 469 25.49 -6.67 -22.79
CA ASP A 469 24.22 -6.57 -22.08
C ASP A 469 23.69 -7.98 -21.74
N GLY A 470 24.35 -8.58 -20.76
CA GLY A 470 24.14 -9.96 -20.32
C GLY A 470 25.32 -10.48 -19.50
N ASP A 471 25.27 -11.76 -19.14
CA ASP A 471 26.30 -12.42 -18.34
C ASP A 471 27.43 -12.98 -19.22
N LEU A 472 28.66 -12.96 -18.70
CA LEU A 472 29.82 -13.60 -19.31
C LEU A 472 30.38 -14.70 -18.40
N ASP A 473 30.25 -15.96 -18.81
CA ASP A 473 30.81 -17.12 -18.11
C ASP A 473 31.95 -17.78 -18.92
N LEU A 474 33.16 -17.78 -18.33
CA LEU A 474 34.34 -18.45 -18.85
C LEU A 474 34.73 -19.66 -17.96
N TYR A 475 33.82 -20.64 -17.85
CA TYR A 475 33.79 -21.71 -16.83
C TYR A 475 35.00 -22.67 -16.72
N ASP A 476 35.99 -22.61 -17.62
CA ASP A 476 37.23 -23.41 -17.55
C ASP A 476 38.49 -22.59 -17.90
N LEU A 477 38.46 -21.28 -17.68
CA LEU A 477 39.58 -20.38 -17.98
C LEU A 477 40.77 -20.60 -17.02
N GLU A 478 41.80 -21.32 -17.47
CA GLU A 478 43.02 -21.57 -16.68
C GLU A 478 44.02 -20.39 -16.67
N SER A 479 43.93 -19.47 -17.64
CA SER A 479 44.84 -18.33 -17.82
C SER A 479 44.16 -17.16 -18.52
N ALA A 480 44.43 -15.94 -18.09
CA ALA A 480 43.93 -14.71 -18.72
C ALA A 480 44.89 -14.14 -19.79
N GLU A 481 46.01 -14.81 -20.09
CA GLU A 481 46.97 -14.33 -21.10
C GLU A 481 46.33 -14.20 -22.49
N GLY A 482 46.18 -12.96 -22.97
CA GLY A 482 45.58 -12.67 -24.27
C GLY A 482 44.05 -12.60 -24.28
N LEU A 483 43.41 -12.65 -23.10
CA LEU A 483 41.99 -12.40 -22.94
C LEU A 483 41.69 -10.91 -23.13
N GLU A 484 40.73 -10.59 -24.00
CA GLU A 484 40.27 -9.23 -24.27
C GLU A 484 38.79 -9.12 -23.87
N LEU A 485 38.52 -8.72 -22.62
CA LEU A 485 37.15 -8.55 -22.12
C LEU A 485 36.49 -7.28 -22.71
N PRO A 486 35.15 -7.25 -22.83
CA PRO A 486 34.40 -6.02 -23.09
C PRO A 486 34.75 -4.94 -22.06
N GLN A 487 34.61 -3.67 -22.44
CA GLN A 487 34.84 -2.56 -21.52
C GLN A 487 33.73 -2.43 -20.48
N GLU A 488 32.51 -2.82 -20.84
CA GLU A 488 31.33 -2.78 -19.97
C GLU A 488 30.60 -4.12 -20.05
N ILE A 489 30.23 -4.67 -18.89
CA ILE A 489 29.38 -5.86 -18.76
C ILE A 489 28.23 -5.50 -17.83
N GLU A 490 27.00 -5.48 -18.33
CA GLU A 490 25.81 -5.16 -17.53
C GLU A 490 25.46 -6.29 -16.55
N GLY A 491 25.72 -7.54 -16.94
CA GLY A 491 25.45 -8.74 -16.13
C GLY A 491 26.64 -9.19 -15.29
N GLU A 492 26.65 -10.49 -14.99
CA GLU A 492 27.70 -11.13 -14.18
C GLU A 492 28.95 -11.46 -15.01
N LEU A 493 30.13 -11.41 -14.40
CA LEU A 493 31.40 -11.89 -14.95
C LEU A 493 31.94 -13.07 -14.12
N LEU A 494 31.86 -14.27 -14.69
CA LEU A 494 32.28 -15.51 -14.06
C LEU A 494 33.61 -15.99 -14.64
N LEU A 495 34.64 -15.98 -13.78
CA LEU A 495 36.01 -16.39 -14.08
C LEU A 495 36.47 -17.48 -13.10
N ASP A 496 35.57 -18.40 -12.79
CA ASP A 496 35.72 -19.36 -11.70
C ASP A 496 37.02 -20.15 -11.78
N GLY A 497 37.36 -20.66 -12.97
CA GLY A 497 38.54 -21.51 -13.22
C GLY A 497 39.90 -20.85 -12.99
N LEU A 498 39.95 -19.52 -12.84
CA LEU A 498 41.19 -18.77 -12.85
C LEU A 498 41.90 -18.81 -11.48
N GLU A 499 43.07 -19.44 -11.41
CA GLU A 499 43.87 -19.49 -10.17
C GLU A 499 44.82 -18.28 -9.99
N SER A 500 45.09 -17.52 -11.05
CA SER A 500 46.04 -16.39 -11.09
C SER A 500 45.49 -15.20 -11.89
N ALA A 501 45.63 -13.98 -11.36
CA ALA A 501 45.21 -12.75 -12.03
C ALA A 501 46.23 -12.23 -13.08
N GLU A 502 47.33 -12.96 -13.33
CA GLU A 502 48.35 -12.52 -14.29
C GLU A 502 47.77 -12.41 -15.70
N GLY A 503 47.83 -11.21 -16.27
CA GLY A 503 47.29 -10.91 -17.60
C GLY A 503 45.79 -10.59 -17.65
N LEU A 504 45.09 -10.62 -16.50
CA LEU A 504 43.68 -10.27 -16.43
C LEU A 504 43.51 -8.75 -16.35
N GLU A 505 42.84 -8.18 -17.36
CA GLU A 505 42.34 -6.80 -17.36
C GLU A 505 40.81 -6.88 -17.24
N LEU A 506 40.26 -6.37 -16.12
CA LEU A 506 38.82 -6.37 -15.88
C LEU A 506 38.11 -5.26 -16.69
N PRO A 507 36.81 -5.41 -16.97
CA PRO A 507 35.97 -4.33 -17.50
C PRO A 507 36.04 -3.07 -16.64
N GLN A 508 35.80 -1.91 -17.25
CA GLN A 508 35.69 -0.63 -16.54
C GLN A 508 34.43 -0.57 -15.67
N GLU A 509 33.38 -1.28 -16.09
CA GLU A 509 32.11 -1.38 -15.38
C GLU A 509 31.59 -2.82 -15.43
N ILE A 510 31.13 -3.30 -14.27
CA ILE A 510 30.45 -4.60 -14.11
C ILE A 510 29.17 -4.32 -13.31
N GLY A 511 28.03 -4.46 -13.98
CA GLY A 511 26.70 -4.21 -13.40
C GLY A 511 26.24 -5.33 -12.46
N GLY A 512 26.64 -6.58 -12.71
CA GLY A 512 26.35 -7.74 -11.86
C GLY A 512 27.53 -8.18 -10.99
N ASP A 513 27.58 -9.48 -10.72
CA ASP A 513 28.58 -10.12 -9.88
C ASP A 513 29.94 -10.27 -10.57
N LEU A 514 31.03 -10.19 -9.80
CA LEU A 514 32.37 -10.62 -10.24
C LEU A 514 32.80 -11.86 -9.46
N LEU A 515 32.82 -13.00 -10.15
CA LEU A 515 33.08 -14.30 -9.56
C LEU A 515 34.49 -14.82 -9.90
N LEU A 516 35.35 -14.86 -8.88
CA LEU A 516 36.75 -15.28 -8.98
C LEU A 516 37.06 -16.34 -7.89
N TYR A 517 36.25 -17.41 -7.87
CA TYR A 517 36.23 -18.39 -6.79
C TYR A 517 37.57 -19.07 -6.51
N TRP A 518 38.34 -19.45 -7.54
CA TRP A 518 39.59 -20.20 -7.36
C TRP A 518 40.85 -19.33 -7.32
N LEU A 519 40.71 -18.00 -7.42
CA LEU A 519 41.82 -17.07 -7.46
C LEU A 519 42.67 -17.18 -6.18
N ARG A 520 43.98 -17.44 -6.33
CA ARG A 520 44.91 -17.65 -5.20
C ARG A 520 45.70 -16.40 -4.81
N SER A 521 45.80 -15.44 -5.72
CA SER A 521 46.52 -14.18 -5.55
C SER A 521 45.85 -13.08 -6.38
N ALA A 522 45.65 -11.91 -5.77
CA ALA A 522 45.17 -10.70 -6.44
C ALA A 522 46.32 -9.74 -6.83
N GLU A 523 47.59 -10.15 -6.66
CA GLU A 523 48.75 -9.30 -6.97
C GLU A 523 48.74 -8.86 -8.45
N GLY A 524 48.56 -7.56 -8.69
CA GLY A 524 48.51 -6.97 -10.03
C GLY A 524 47.11 -6.89 -10.66
N LEU A 525 46.06 -7.32 -9.94
CA LEU A 525 44.68 -7.18 -10.37
C LEU A 525 44.16 -5.77 -10.02
N GLU A 526 43.64 -5.07 -11.02
CA GLU A 526 42.98 -3.78 -10.84
C GLU A 526 41.48 -3.98 -11.03
N PHE A 527 40.68 -3.68 -10.00
CA PHE A 527 39.23 -3.74 -10.06
C PHE A 527 38.63 -2.44 -10.63
N PRO A 528 37.42 -2.50 -11.24
CA PRO A 528 36.66 -1.29 -11.54
C PRO A 528 36.35 -0.49 -10.27
N GLU A 529 36.00 0.80 -10.44
CA GLU A 529 35.70 1.68 -9.29
C GLU A 529 34.50 1.16 -8.48
N LYS A 530 33.53 0.58 -9.17
CA LYS A 530 32.29 0.00 -8.65
C LYS A 530 32.03 -1.37 -9.27
N ILE A 531 31.47 -2.27 -8.47
CA ILE A 531 30.83 -3.52 -8.91
C ILE A 531 29.38 -3.46 -8.44
N GLY A 532 28.43 -3.67 -9.35
CA GLY A 532 27.00 -3.57 -9.03
C GLY A 532 26.47 -4.73 -8.20
N GLY A 533 27.04 -5.93 -8.33
CA GLY A 533 26.66 -7.13 -7.57
C GLY A 533 27.67 -7.56 -6.50
N GLU A 534 27.77 -8.88 -6.30
CA GLU A 534 28.67 -9.58 -5.39
C GLU A 534 30.12 -9.59 -5.90
N LEU A 535 31.10 -9.40 -5.00
CA LEU A 535 32.51 -9.69 -5.28
C LEU A 535 32.96 -10.95 -4.54
N GLN A 536 33.16 -12.03 -5.28
CA GLN A 536 33.50 -13.35 -4.76
C GLN A 536 34.98 -13.67 -4.97
N LEU A 537 35.76 -13.64 -3.88
CA LEU A 537 37.21 -13.91 -3.86
C LEU A 537 37.56 -15.00 -2.84
N SER A 538 36.68 -15.99 -2.69
CA SER A 538 36.75 -17.04 -1.67
C SER A 538 38.02 -17.90 -1.74
N GLY A 539 38.76 -17.91 -2.86
CA GLY A 539 40.02 -18.63 -3.04
C GLY A 539 41.26 -17.99 -2.42
N LEU A 540 41.21 -16.68 -2.12
CA LEU A 540 42.36 -15.92 -1.61
C LEU A 540 42.69 -16.28 -0.18
N GLU A 541 43.95 -16.66 0.11
CA GLU A 541 44.40 -16.96 1.47
C GLU A 541 45.05 -15.77 2.20
N SER A 542 45.41 -14.71 1.47
CA SER A 542 46.05 -13.48 1.95
C SER A 542 45.55 -12.25 1.20
N ALA A 543 45.42 -11.11 1.88
CA ALA A 543 45.03 -9.82 1.29
C ALA A 543 46.21 -9.05 0.65
N LYS A 544 47.39 -9.67 0.55
CA LYS A 544 48.58 -8.99 0.01
C LYS A 544 48.35 -8.60 -1.45
N GLY A 545 48.42 -7.30 -1.73
CA GLY A 545 48.28 -6.74 -3.09
C GLY A 545 46.83 -6.69 -3.58
N LEU A 546 45.85 -6.92 -2.69
CA LEU A 546 44.43 -6.79 -2.99
C LEU A 546 44.01 -5.33 -2.76
N GLU A 547 43.58 -4.66 -3.83
CA GLU A 547 42.98 -3.32 -3.77
C GLU A 547 41.51 -3.44 -4.21
N LEU A 548 40.58 -3.38 -3.26
CA LEU A 548 39.15 -3.60 -3.54
C LEU A 548 38.49 -2.37 -4.23
N PRO A 549 37.37 -2.57 -4.94
CA PRO A 549 36.53 -1.47 -5.42
C PRO A 549 36.14 -0.50 -4.30
N ARG A 550 35.76 0.73 -4.68
CA ARG A 550 35.27 1.70 -3.69
C ARG A 550 33.89 1.35 -3.17
N GLU A 551 33.06 0.78 -4.03
CA GLU A 551 31.66 0.43 -3.80
C GLU A 551 31.40 -0.97 -4.35
N ILE A 552 30.67 -1.76 -3.57
CA ILE A 552 30.17 -3.09 -3.96
C ILE A 552 28.67 -3.08 -3.68
N GLY A 553 27.84 -3.28 -4.70
CA GLY A 553 26.39 -3.14 -4.57
C GLY A 553 25.73 -4.24 -3.75
N GLU A 554 26.34 -5.43 -3.64
CA GLU A 554 25.85 -6.50 -2.76
C GLU A 554 26.91 -6.93 -1.74
N SER A 555 27.34 -8.20 -1.78
CA SER A 555 28.19 -8.83 -0.78
C SER A 555 29.67 -8.91 -1.20
N LEU A 556 30.58 -8.86 -0.23
CA LEU A 556 32.01 -9.13 -0.41
C LEU A 556 32.41 -10.44 0.29
N LEU A 557 32.84 -11.44 -0.48
CA LEU A 557 33.20 -12.75 0.06
C LEU A 557 34.70 -13.02 -0.03
N LEU A 558 35.32 -13.07 1.14
CA LEU A 558 36.74 -13.32 1.35
C LEU A 558 36.93 -14.52 2.29
N ASN A 559 36.12 -15.55 2.10
CA ASN A 559 36.04 -16.72 2.98
C ASN A 559 37.35 -17.53 3.07
N GLY A 560 38.25 -17.38 2.10
CA GLY A 560 39.57 -18.00 2.08
C GLY A 560 40.59 -17.35 3.02
N LEU A 561 40.46 -16.06 3.31
CA LEU A 561 41.50 -15.26 3.96
C LEU A 561 41.82 -15.79 5.35
N LYS A 562 43.11 -15.98 5.67
CA LYS A 562 43.52 -16.49 7.00
C LYS A 562 43.89 -15.38 7.98
N ASN A 563 44.23 -14.19 7.47
CA ASN A 563 44.57 -12.99 8.24
C ASN A 563 44.04 -11.74 7.53
N ALA A 564 43.78 -10.67 8.28
CA ALA A 564 43.32 -9.38 7.78
C ALA A 564 44.44 -8.37 7.55
N GLU A 565 45.71 -8.78 7.63
CA GLU A 565 46.84 -7.86 7.52
C GLU A 565 46.92 -7.28 6.09
N GLY A 566 46.79 -5.96 5.98
CA GLY A 566 46.80 -5.24 4.70
C GLY A 566 45.47 -5.27 3.95
N LEU A 567 44.39 -5.79 4.55
CA LEU A 567 43.05 -5.72 3.98
C LEU A 567 42.42 -4.35 4.27
N GLU A 568 42.12 -3.59 3.22
CA GLU A 568 41.32 -2.38 3.28
C GLU A 568 39.96 -2.67 2.65
N LEU A 569 38.89 -2.58 3.44
CA LEU A 569 37.54 -2.82 2.94
C LEU A 569 37.00 -1.60 2.16
N PRO A 570 36.08 -1.83 1.20
CA PRO A 570 35.36 -0.77 0.48
C PRO A 570 34.71 0.24 1.42
N ARG A 571 34.36 1.42 0.89
CA ARG A 571 33.66 2.44 1.69
C ARG A 571 32.23 2.05 1.99
N GLU A 572 31.57 1.50 0.97
CA GLU A 572 30.16 1.15 0.93
C GLU A 572 30.02 -0.27 0.38
N ILE A 573 29.22 -1.08 1.06
CA ILE A 573 28.89 -2.46 0.71
C ILE A 573 27.40 -2.63 0.96
N GLY A 574 26.64 -2.99 -0.07
CA GLY A 574 25.18 -2.98 0.00
C GLY A 574 24.59 -4.05 0.92
N ASP A 575 25.19 -5.24 0.98
CA ASP A 575 24.68 -6.34 1.82
C ASP A 575 25.67 -6.73 2.92
N SER A 576 26.59 -7.67 2.66
CA SER A 576 27.38 -8.29 3.74
C SER A 576 28.87 -8.44 3.43
N VAL A 577 29.69 -8.56 4.48
CA VAL A 577 31.12 -8.91 4.37
C VAL A 577 31.38 -10.27 5.00
N GLN A 578 31.76 -11.25 4.19
CA GLN A 578 32.01 -12.61 4.66
C GLN A 578 33.50 -12.92 4.78
N LEU A 579 33.96 -13.06 6.03
CA LEU A 579 35.36 -13.29 6.39
C LEU A 579 35.55 -14.58 7.20
N ASN A 580 34.80 -15.63 6.86
CA ASN A 580 34.68 -16.86 7.67
C ASN A 580 36.01 -17.60 7.89
N GLY A 581 36.99 -17.40 7.00
CA GLY A 581 38.32 -18.02 7.08
C GLY A 581 39.29 -17.37 8.07
N LEU A 582 38.99 -16.14 8.54
CA LEU A 582 39.93 -15.36 9.33
C LEU A 582 40.23 -16.04 10.67
N LYS A 583 41.52 -16.24 10.95
CA LYS A 583 42.00 -16.70 12.25
C LYS A 583 42.40 -15.55 13.17
N ASN A 584 42.65 -14.37 12.58
CA ASN A 584 42.99 -13.13 13.27
C ASN A 584 42.42 -11.94 12.47
N ALA A 585 41.77 -11.01 13.16
CA ALA A 585 41.20 -9.78 12.62
C ALA A 585 41.94 -8.52 13.12
N GLU A 586 43.13 -8.67 13.71
CA GLU A 586 43.96 -7.55 14.14
C GLU A 586 44.28 -6.62 12.97
N GLY A 587 43.98 -5.33 13.14
CA GLY A 587 44.21 -4.30 12.13
C GLY A 587 43.09 -4.13 11.10
N LEU A 588 42.01 -4.94 11.17
CA LEU A 588 40.85 -4.78 10.29
C LEU A 588 40.05 -3.54 10.66
N GLU A 589 39.84 -2.66 9.69
CA GLU A 589 38.91 -1.54 9.77
C GLU A 589 37.63 -1.89 9.02
N LEU A 590 36.48 -1.62 9.62
CA LEU A 590 35.18 -1.88 8.98
C LEU A 590 34.83 -0.74 8.01
N PRO A 591 34.01 -1.00 6.97
CA PRO A 591 33.46 0.01 6.06
C PRO A 591 32.73 1.12 6.81
N ARG A 592 32.47 2.23 6.12
CA ARG A 592 31.61 3.28 6.69
C ARG A 592 30.16 2.81 6.76
N GLU A 593 29.76 1.99 5.80
CA GLU A 593 28.39 1.56 5.59
C GLU A 593 28.38 0.10 5.10
N ILE A 594 27.50 -0.70 5.72
CA ILE A 594 27.15 -2.07 5.36
C ILE A 594 25.62 -2.15 5.53
N GLY A 595 24.88 -2.53 4.48
CA GLY A 595 23.41 -2.51 4.52
C GLY A 595 22.75 -3.68 5.26
N GLY A 596 23.39 -4.87 5.31
CA GLY A 596 22.84 -6.12 5.87
C GLY A 596 23.30 -6.57 7.26
#